data_AF-A0A9E2G2L9-F1
#
_entry.id   AF-A0A9E2G2L9-F1
#
_cell.length_a   1.000
_cell.length_b   1.000
_cell.length_c   1.000
_cell.angle_alpha   90.00
_cell.angle_beta   90.00
_cell.angle_gamma   90.00
#
_symmetry.space_group_name_H-M   'P 1'
#
loop_
_entity.id
_entity.type
_entity.pdbx_description
1 polymer ?
#
loop_
_entity_poly.entity_id
_entity_poly.type
_entity_poly.pdbx_seq_one_letter_code
_entity_poly.pdbx_strand_id
1 'polypeptide(L)'
;MKKLALSAFLVLTSCAQMMGAVGADTNPSGSGSGHEKTATTGGGGSGGTTPEPTKTGGDTPEPVAAKPDPTPPPPTGGKDAEGDDIVVVAPRIGLEVIKPFAAPWCDLAKDKGYSVGAMARAIQRGLKEGWGGSVMLEAGEAVCVTPGAPGYMKNTMAIVQDWVNMTGQTKAEAVESIRARMQKEAWEAGYAATCNSMTVSGEASDEDKALNEARRRFFGCNYHKVPQWSENNTDSIRGYLDFGAGPVDPVLQVYEVRQCLFNYSADRNPQYTDVFNWAVCSPVGNRLDKAAFDKHVAGLKLDLYGRTIARESFAVAKMLHLRYAGTAKGMIQQEPAFKALFEIPEKEWTKWEKLRVDHKAAIDAAMAYHKLFFGPSKNARKGCFENLRKVWAPYIAKIKVTDLQAARTALTHEVNSILTIEMMLCSAADGQSLFANLISRELGYSRFVSGPRTGTYWAMIDAIVEIIADRESFPMRPKQSLGHVGVNFNTALSYARDNDSFGGDAESVIDKLQPTGDDVKIIFIKTKMMVDELSCKQTNKISRINDSGIVEYQSDCRPVGKKEVTLQEEPVIIPAWAAGGLKKGNLGSFFIKGPDRRGFPATVWADKDKKSIVNYLGVELK
;
A
#
# COMPACT_ATOMS: atom_id res chain seq x y z
N MET A 1 -12.42 -56.31 32.98
CA MET A 1 -11.66 -55.90 34.19
C MET A 1 -10.42 -55.15 33.75
N LYS A 2 -10.23 -53.93 34.28
CA LYS A 2 -9.04 -53.05 34.21
C LYS A 2 -8.68 -52.44 32.83
N LYS A 3 -8.42 -51.14 32.67
CA LYS A 3 -8.73 -49.90 33.41
C LYS A 3 -8.22 -48.73 32.53
N LEU A 4 -9.02 -47.66 32.46
CA LEU A 4 -8.71 -46.21 32.44
C LEU A 4 -7.41 -45.70 31.76
N ALA A 5 -7.51 -44.86 30.72
CA ALA A 5 -7.78 -43.41 30.72
C ALA A 5 -6.50 -42.56 30.90
N LEU A 6 -6.05 -41.93 29.81
CA LEU A 6 -5.09 -40.82 29.81
C LEU A 6 -5.69 -39.69 28.94
N SER A 7 -6.30 -38.71 29.59
CA SER A 7 -6.77 -37.47 28.97
C SER A 7 -6.78 -36.40 30.05
N ALA A 8 -5.67 -35.67 30.18
CA ALA A 8 -5.58 -34.35 30.85
C ALA A 8 -4.11 -33.92 30.86
N PHE A 9 -3.66 -33.18 29.85
CA PHE A 9 -2.52 -32.26 29.92
C PHE A 9 -2.45 -31.48 28.60
N LEU A 10 -3.15 -30.33 28.51
CA LEU A 10 -2.87 -29.25 27.56
C LEU A 10 -3.87 -28.09 27.73
N VAL A 11 -3.84 -27.42 28.88
CA VAL A 11 -4.27 -26.02 29.03
C VAL A 11 -3.44 -25.44 30.16
N LEU A 12 -2.28 -24.84 29.85
CA LEU A 12 -1.50 -23.89 30.67
C LEU A 12 -0.08 -23.69 30.06
N THR A 13 0.00 -23.31 28.78
CA THR A 13 1.24 -22.72 28.19
C THR A 13 0.87 -22.00 26.89
N SER A 14 0.19 -20.85 27.01
CA SER A 14 -0.01 -19.95 25.86
C SER A 14 -0.33 -18.53 26.34
N CYS A 15 0.51 -17.98 27.22
CA CYS A 15 0.44 -16.57 27.63
C CYS A 15 1.80 -15.85 27.65
N ALA A 16 2.87 -16.45 27.11
CA ALA A 16 4.19 -15.82 27.10
C ALA A 16 4.96 -16.15 25.82
N GLN A 17 4.49 -15.62 24.68
CA GLN A 17 5.27 -15.41 23.46
C GLN A 17 4.35 -14.77 22.41
N MET A 18 4.28 -13.44 22.40
CA MET A 18 3.97 -12.56 21.25
C MET A 18 3.77 -11.13 21.78
N MET A 19 4.83 -10.56 22.33
CA MET A 19 5.00 -9.10 22.38
C MET A 19 6.37 -8.80 21.79
N GLY A 20 6.39 -8.58 20.47
CA GLY A 20 7.55 -8.19 19.71
C GLY A 20 7.16 -7.07 18.75
N ALA A 21 7.48 -5.84 19.17
CA ALA A 21 7.66 -4.63 18.36
C ALA A 21 6.50 -4.17 17.44
N VAL A 22 5.56 -3.42 18.03
CA VAL A 22 5.01 -2.20 17.41
C VAL A 22 5.24 -1.05 18.39
N GLY A 23 6.45 -0.50 18.39
CA GLY A 23 6.74 0.78 19.05
C GLY A 23 6.32 1.90 18.11
N ALA A 24 5.09 2.38 18.25
CA ALA A 24 4.67 3.65 17.66
C ALA A 24 4.87 4.74 18.72
N ASP A 25 5.88 5.58 18.52
CA ASP A 25 6.12 6.77 19.31
C ASP A 25 4.89 7.69 19.24
N THR A 26 4.17 7.82 20.34
CA THR A 26 3.12 8.81 20.53
C THR A 26 3.71 10.04 21.19
N ASN A 27 4.00 11.08 20.40
CA ASN A 27 4.22 12.41 20.93
C ASN A 27 3.25 13.39 20.23
N PRO A 28 2.18 13.86 20.89
CA PRO A 28 1.27 14.83 20.30
C PRO A 28 1.83 16.23 20.53
N SER A 29 2.54 16.79 19.55
CA SER A 29 2.89 18.21 19.55
C SER A 29 1.65 19.03 19.17
N GLY A 30 0.99 19.58 20.19
CA GLY A 30 -0.02 20.63 20.02
C GLY A 30 0.64 21.94 19.55
N SER A 31 0.22 22.44 18.40
CA SER A 31 0.58 23.77 17.92
C SER A 31 -0.36 24.81 18.54
N GLY A 32 0.00 25.29 19.73
CA GLY A 32 -0.55 26.52 20.31
C GLY A 32 0.40 27.68 20.05
N SER A 33 0.03 28.58 19.14
CA SER A 33 0.76 29.82 18.87
C SER A 33 0.49 30.83 19.99
N GLY A 34 1.47 31.02 20.88
CA GLY A 34 1.50 32.08 21.87
C GLY A 34 2.84 32.79 21.82
N HIS A 35 2.85 34.02 21.29
CA HIS A 35 3.98 34.93 21.38
C HIS A 35 4.16 35.40 22.82
N GLU A 36 5.29 35.09 23.45
CA GLU A 36 5.83 35.97 24.49
C GLU A 36 7.35 35.88 24.59
N LYS A 37 7.96 37.07 24.70
CA LYS A 37 9.40 37.32 24.83
C LYS A 37 9.85 36.96 26.25
N THR A 38 11.03 36.36 26.43
CA THR A 38 12.16 36.93 27.20
C THR A 38 13.37 35.98 27.37
N ALA A 39 14.54 36.63 27.28
CA ALA A 39 15.77 36.44 28.06
C ALA A 39 16.62 35.15 27.96
N THR A 40 17.78 35.36 27.36
CA THR A 40 19.08 34.71 27.55
C THR A 40 19.49 34.44 29.00
N THR A 41 20.02 33.23 29.23
CA THR A 41 21.14 32.78 30.10
C THR A 41 21.12 31.24 29.98
N GLY A 42 22.18 30.44 29.93
CA GLY A 42 23.59 30.56 30.26
C GLY A 42 24.02 29.21 30.84
N GLY A 43 24.87 28.46 30.14
CA GLY A 43 25.82 27.47 30.69
C GLY A 43 25.30 26.15 31.30
N GLY A 44 25.94 25.04 30.92
CA GLY A 44 25.92 23.81 31.72
C GLY A 44 26.05 22.55 30.88
N GLY A 45 27.28 22.09 30.65
CA GLY A 45 27.54 20.81 30.01
C GLY A 45 27.32 19.62 30.95
N SER A 46 26.99 18.47 30.37
CA SER A 46 27.36 17.17 30.91
C SER A 46 27.57 16.17 29.77
N GLY A 47 28.72 15.51 29.81
CA GLY A 47 29.10 14.47 28.87
C GLY A 47 28.36 13.18 29.18
N GLY A 48 27.87 12.53 28.12
CA GLY A 48 27.35 11.17 28.14
C GLY A 48 27.95 10.41 26.96
N THR A 49 28.90 9.54 27.24
CA THR A 49 29.48 8.56 26.32
C THR A 49 28.43 7.54 25.89
N THR A 50 28.07 7.54 24.62
CA THR A 50 27.29 6.47 23.98
C THR A 50 28.22 5.31 23.58
N PRO A 51 27.86 4.04 23.85
CA PRO A 51 28.62 2.91 23.37
C PRO A 51 28.39 2.67 21.88
N GLU A 52 29.49 2.40 21.18
CA GLU A 52 29.57 1.96 19.78
C GLU A 52 28.74 0.68 19.55
N PRO A 53 27.87 0.63 18.51
CA PRO A 53 27.26 -0.62 18.11
C PRO A 53 28.26 -1.45 17.31
N THR A 54 28.63 -2.61 17.86
CA THR A 54 29.37 -3.67 17.16
C THR A 54 28.65 -4.08 15.88
N LYS A 55 29.22 -3.72 14.74
CA LYS A 55 28.86 -4.25 13.41
C LYS A 55 29.27 -5.73 13.34
N THR A 56 28.30 -6.61 13.50
CA THR A 56 28.40 -8.02 13.07
C THR A 56 27.21 -8.32 12.16
N GLY A 57 27.43 -8.13 10.87
CA GLY A 57 26.49 -8.49 9.81
C GLY A 57 27.29 -8.71 8.55
N GLY A 58 27.49 -9.97 8.17
CA GLY A 58 28.14 -10.33 6.92
C GLY A 58 27.24 -9.93 5.76
N ASP A 59 27.64 -8.91 5.02
CA ASP A 59 27.06 -8.56 3.73
C ASP A 59 27.45 -9.63 2.71
N THR A 60 26.68 -10.71 2.62
CA THR A 60 26.64 -11.48 1.36
C THR A 60 26.04 -10.55 0.30
N PRO A 61 26.78 -10.15 -0.74
CA PRO A 61 26.23 -9.32 -1.80
C PRO A 61 25.03 -10.05 -2.42
N GLU A 62 23.86 -9.42 -2.39
CA GLU A 62 22.71 -9.92 -3.12
C GLU A 62 23.13 -10.16 -4.58
N PRO A 63 22.86 -11.33 -5.17
CA PRO A 63 23.13 -11.56 -6.57
C PRO A 63 22.38 -10.50 -7.38
N VAL A 64 23.11 -9.73 -8.20
CA VAL A 64 22.51 -8.70 -9.05
C VAL A 64 21.69 -9.42 -10.12
N ALA A 65 20.43 -9.03 -10.30
CA ALA A 65 19.60 -9.50 -11.41
C ALA A 65 20.34 -9.34 -12.76
N ALA A 66 20.02 -10.19 -13.74
CA ALA A 66 20.54 -10.16 -15.11
C ALA A 66 20.95 -8.74 -15.54
N LYS A 67 22.24 -8.49 -15.86
CA LYS A 67 22.71 -7.17 -16.32
C LYS A 67 21.79 -6.69 -17.45
N PRO A 68 20.91 -5.71 -17.21
CA PRO A 68 20.25 -5.02 -18.30
C PRO A 68 21.29 -4.14 -19.00
N ASP A 69 20.89 -3.58 -20.13
CA ASP A 69 21.69 -2.72 -21.01
C ASP A 69 22.78 -1.94 -20.27
N PRO A 70 24.04 -1.95 -20.77
CA PRO A 70 25.11 -1.19 -20.15
C PRO A 70 24.68 0.26 -19.95
N THR A 71 24.98 0.81 -18.77
CA THR A 71 24.81 2.24 -18.53
C THR A 71 25.41 3.00 -19.71
N PRO A 72 24.69 3.97 -20.31
CA PRO A 72 25.28 4.79 -21.35
C PRO A 72 26.62 5.32 -20.84
N PRO A 73 27.68 5.30 -21.66
CA PRO A 73 28.95 5.87 -21.24
C PRO A 73 28.73 7.31 -20.75
N PRO A 74 29.43 7.75 -19.70
CA PRO A 74 29.30 9.12 -19.22
C PRO A 74 29.54 10.08 -20.39
N PRO A 75 28.78 11.19 -20.46
CA PRO A 75 28.96 12.14 -21.54
C PRO A 75 30.40 12.64 -21.54
N THR A 76 31.12 12.38 -22.63
CA THR A 76 32.48 12.86 -22.82
C THR A 76 32.42 14.26 -23.40
N GLY A 77 33.03 15.22 -22.72
CA GLY A 77 33.36 16.50 -23.33
C GLY A 77 34.47 16.31 -24.36
N GLY A 78 34.37 16.99 -25.50
CA GLY A 78 35.40 16.99 -26.51
C GLY A 78 35.34 18.27 -27.33
N LYS A 79 36.40 18.55 -28.08
CA LYS A 79 36.37 19.56 -29.14
C LYS A 79 36.07 18.86 -30.45
N ASP A 80 35.20 19.42 -31.29
CA ASP A 80 35.07 18.93 -32.65
C ASP A 80 36.22 19.40 -33.55
N ALA A 81 36.15 19.05 -34.85
CA ALA A 81 37.20 19.36 -35.81
C ALA A 81 37.42 20.88 -35.95
N GLU A 82 36.40 21.67 -35.63
CA GLU A 82 36.41 23.12 -35.62
C GLU A 82 36.88 23.71 -34.27
N GLY A 83 37.10 22.88 -33.25
CA GLY A 83 37.56 23.29 -31.93
C GLY A 83 36.44 23.63 -30.95
N ASP A 84 35.18 23.42 -31.32
CA ASP A 84 34.00 23.73 -30.50
C ASP A 84 33.78 22.66 -29.44
N ASP A 85 33.45 23.06 -28.21
CA ASP A 85 33.09 22.14 -27.14
C ASP A 85 31.76 21.44 -27.49
N ILE A 86 31.84 20.14 -27.80
CA ILE A 86 30.71 19.27 -28.10
C ILE A 86 30.43 18.34 -26.94
N VAL A 87 29.15 18.09 -26.69
CA VAL A 87 28.69 17.08 -25.75
C VAL A 87 28.15 15.89 -26.53
N VAL A 88 28.63 14.69 -26.22
CA VAL A 88 28.15 13.46 -26.85
C VAL A 88 27.25 12.71 -25.87
N VAL A 89 26.02 12.45 -26.30
CA VAL A 89 25.04 11.63 -25.54
C VAL A 89 24.77 10.37 -26.35
N ALA A 90 25.09 9.21 -25.79
CA ALA A 90 24.81 7.94 -26.45
C ALA A 90 23.30 7.63 -26.41
N PRO A 91 22.70 7.10 -27.49
CA PRO A 91 21.32 6.64 -27.46
C PRO A 91 21.17 5.43 -26.53
N ARG A 92 20.06 5.35 -25.81
CA ARG A 92 19.69 4.12 -25.09
C ARG A 92 19.19 3.05 -26.05
N ILE A 93 19.40 1.79 -25.68
CA ILE A 93 18.97 0.65 -26.48
C ILE A 93 17.46 0.69 -26.69
N GLY A 94 17.04 0.46 -27.95
CA GLY A 94 15.64 0.48 -28.36
C GLY A 94 15.03 1.87 -28.58
N LEU A 95 15.79 2.95 -28.36
CA LEU A 95 15.32 4.32 -28.63
C LEU A 95 15.89 4.89 -29.93
N GLU A 96 15.24 5.94 -30.44
CA GLU A 96 15.63 6.62 -31.67
C GLU A 96 17.03 7.26 -31.51
N VAL A 97 17.87 7.07 -32.54
CA VAL A 97 19.18 7.72 -32.64
C VAL A 97 19.03 9.08 -33.32
N ILE A 98 19.31 10.14 -32.59
CA ILE A 98 19.18 11.51 -33.07
C ILE A 98 20.42 11.90 -33.88
N LYS A 99 20.20 12.37 -35.10
CA LYS A 99 21.25 12.94 -35.96
C LYS A 99 21.37 14.45 -35.74
N PRO A 100 22.56 15.06 -35.93
CA PRO A 100 22.73 16.53 -35.91
C PRO A 100 21.67 17.25 -36.73
N PHE A 101 21.10 18.34 -36.18
CA PHE A 101 20.12 19.18 -36.86
C PHE A 101 20.07 20.56 -36.23
N ALA A 102 19.60 21.56 -37.00
CA ALA A 102 19.34 22.89 -36.46
C ALA A 102 18.16 22.87 -35.49
N ALA A 103 18.28 23.57 -34.36
CA ALA A 103 17.23 23.67 -33.37
C ALA A 103 15.98 24.40 -33.92
N PRO A 104 14.82 23.71 -34.06
CA PRO A 104 13.61 24.27 -34.67
C PRO A 104 12.81 25.15 -33.69
N TRP A 105 13.38 25.53 -32.56
CA TRP A 105 12.80 26.45 -31.56
C TRP A 105 13.52 27.79 -31.49
N CYS A 106 14.48 28.06 -32.38
CA CYS A 106 15.29 29.28 -32.34
C CYS A 106 14.56 30.58 -32.70
N ASP A 107 13.34 30.49 -33.24
CA ASP A 107 12.40 31.60 -33.36
C ASP A 107 11.84 32.05 -32.00
N LEU A 108 11.96 31.23 -30.95
CA LEU A 108 11.47 31.53 -29.60
C LEU A 108 12.57 31.96 -28.62
N ALA A 109 13.85 31.85 -29.00
CA ALA A 109 14.98 32.21 -28.14
C ALA A 109 15.04 33.73 -27.91
N LYS A 110 15.03 34.16 -26.63
CA LYS A 110 15.02 35.58 -26.27
C LYS A 110 16.43 36.17 -26.19
N ASP A 111 17.40 35.37 -25.78
CA ASP A 111 18.81 35.74 -25.74
C ASP A 111 19.62 34.87 -26.73
N LYS A 112 20.48 35.53 -27.52
CA LYS A 112 21.39 34.90 -28.49
C LYS A 112 22.86 35.27 -28.20
N GLY A 113 23.15 35.80 -27.02
CA GLY A 113 24.48 36.26 -26.59
C GLY A 113 25.37 35.19 -25.95
N TYR A 114 24.99 33.91 -25.98
CA TYR A 114 25.74 32.84 -25.32
C TYR A 114 27.10 32.58 -26.00
N SER A 115 28.15 32.36 -25.20
CA SER A 115 29.42 31.83 -25.70
C SER A 115 29.36 30.31 -25.88
N VAL A 116 30.17 29.74 -26.78
CA VAL A 116 30.27 28.28 -27.00
C VAL A 116 30.55 27.52 -25.70
N GLY A 117 31.46 28.02 -24.86
CA GLY A 117 31.75 27.41 -23.57
C GLY A 117 30.59 27.50 -22.56
N ALA A 118 29.75 28.54 -22.63
CA ALA A 118 28.55 28.62 -21.80
C ALA A 118 27.49 27.60 -22.23
N MET A 119 27.32 27.39 -23.54
CA MET A 119 26.45 26.36 -24.11
C MET A 119 26.83 24.96 -23.59
N ALA A 120 28.10 24.57 -23.74
CA ALA A 120 28.57 23.24 -23.32
C ALA A 120 28.37 23.03 -21.82
N ARG A 121 28.63 24.04 -20.98
CA ARG A 121 28.37 23.98 -19.53
C ARG A 121 26.89 23.83 -19.20
N ALA A 122 26.00 24.55 -19.88
CA ALA A 122 24.56 24.44 -19.66
C ALA A 122 24.07 23.01 -19.99
N ILE A 123 24.53 22.45 -21.10
CA ILE A 123 24.20 21.07 -21.49
C ILE A 123 24.76 20.07 -20.48
N GLN A 124 26.03 20.20 -20.09
CA GLN A 124 26.65 19.32 -19.09
C GLN A 124 25.93 19.38 -17.73
N ARG A 125 25.46 20.56 -17.29
CA ARG A 125 24.61 20.68 -16.10
C ARG A 125 23.29 19.94 -16.30
N GLY A 126 22.64 20.08 -17.45
CA GLY A 126 21.42 19.34 -17.78
C GLY A 126 21.61 17.82 -17.69
N LEU A 127 22.73 17.32 -18.20
CA LEU A 127 23.07 15.89 -18.15
C LEU A 127 23.43 15.40 -16.74
N LYS A 128 24.09 16.23 -15.92
CA LYS A 128 24.60 15.83 -14.60
C LYS A 128 23.56 16.02 -13.49
N GLU A 129 22.87 17.15 -13.51
CA GLU A 129 21.98 17.63 -12.46
C GLU A 129 20.49 17.47 -12.84
N GLY A 130 20.23 17.17 -14.11
CA GLY A 130 18.89 17.05 -14.68
C GLY A 130 18.44 18.34 -15.39
N TRP A 131 17.46 18.18 -16.28
CA TRP A 131 16.88 19.27 -17.06
C TRP A 131 15.80 20.04 -16.32
N GLY A 132 16.18 20.70 -15.23
CA GLY A 132 15.32 21.71 -14.59
C GLY A 132 14.90 22.80 -15.59
N GLY A 133 13.78 23.48 -15.33
CA GLY A 133 13.21 24.45 -16.27
C GLY A 133 14.18 25.55 -16.73
N SER A 134 15.02 26.06 -15.83
CA SER A 134 16.04 27.07 -16.17
C SER A 134 17.18 26.51 -17.02
N VAL A 135 17.64 25.28 -16.75
CA VAL A 135 18.77 24.65 -17.44
C VAL A 135 18.38 24.29 -18.88
N MET A 136 17.17 23.77 -19.09
CA MET A 136 16.65 23.49 -20.43
C MET A 136 16.52 24.76 -21.27
N LEU A 137 16.01 25.86 -20.67
CA LEU A 137 15.92 27.15 -21.35
C LEU A 137 17.30 27.68 -21.75
N GLU A 138 18.25 27.70 -20.82
CA GLU A 138 19.61 28.17 -21.08
C GLU A 138 20.30 27.37 -22.18
N ALA A 139 20.24 26.05 -22.13
CA ALA A 139 20.84 25.19 -23.15
C ALA A 139 20.12 25.33 -24.51
N GLY A 140 18.78 25.43 -24.50
CA GLY A 140 17.96 25.59 -25.69
C GLY A 140 18.16 26.93 -26.39
N GLU A 141 18.39 28.02 -25.64
CA GLU A 141 18.75 29.32 -26.20
C GLU A 141 20.20 29.35 -26.70
N ALA A 142 21.11 28.71 -25.97
CA ALA A 142 22.53 28.69 -26.33
C ALA A 142 22.79 28.01 -27.68
N VAL A 143 22.03 26.96 -28.05
CA VAL A 143 22.16 26.35 -29.39
C VAL A 143 21.64 27.25 -30.52
N CYS A 144 20.96 28.35 -30.21
CA CYS A 144 20.36 29.27 -31.18
C CYS A 144 21.22 30.48 -31.55
N VAL A 145 22.45 30.57 -31.01
CA VAL A 145 23.43 31.60 -31.40
C VAL A 145 23.88 31.40 -32.86
N THR A 146 24.15 30.16 -33.25
CA THR A 146 24.51 29.80 -34.64
C THR A 146 23.89 28.45 -35.03
N PRO A 147 22.55 28.36 -35.18
CA PRO A 147 21.83 27.09 -35.24
C PRO A 147 22.19 26.20 -36.44
N GLY A 148 22.83 26.77 -37.47
CA GLY A 148 23.31 26.05 -38.64
C GLY A 148 24.75 25.53 -38.55
N ALA A 149 25.52 25.92 -37.54
CA ALA A 149 26.91 25.49 -37.43
C ALA A 149 27.01 24.04 -36.93
N PRO A 150 27.97 23.22 -37.43
CA PRO A 150 28.10 21.82 -37.06
C PRO A 150 28.16 21.55 -35.54
N GLY A 151 28.95 22.32 -34.78
CA GLY A 151 29.05 22.19 -33.32
C GLY A 151 27.72 22.44 -32.60
N TYR A 152 26.94 23.43 -33.05
CA TYR A 152 25.62 23.77 -32.51
C TYR A 152 24.56 22.73 -32.87
N MET A 153 24.62 22.18 -34.09
CA MET A 153 23.75 21.07 -34.50
C MET A 153 24.05 19.79 -33.69
N LYS A 154 25.32 19.54 -33.35
CA LYS A 154 25.70 18.42 -32.47
C LYS A 154 25.18 18.63 -31.05
N ASN A 155 25.28 19.84 -30.50
CA ASN A 155 24.76 20.16 -29.19
C ASN A 155 23.21 20.13 -29.14
N THR A 156 22.53 20.55 -30.21
CA THR A 156 21.08 20.35 -30.36
C THR A 156 20.71 18.88 -30.33
N MET A 157 21.47 18.04 -31.05
CA MET A 157 21.31 16.60 -31.05
C MET A 157 21.56 16.00 -29.66
N ALA A 158 22.55 16.47 -28.92
CA ALA A 158 22.82 16.03 -27.54
C ALA A 158 21.65 16.31 -26.59
N ILE A 159 21.10 17.54 -26.61
CA ILE A 159 19.94 17.91 -25.80
C ILE A 159 18.74 17.00 -26.12
N VAL A 160 18.44 16.83 -27.41
CA VAL A 160 17.27 16.04 -27.84
C VAL A 160 17.48 14.55 -27.59
N GLN A 161 18.69 14.02 -27.80
CA GLN A 161 18.99 12.62 -27.51
C GLN A 161 18.86 12.32 -26.02
N ASP A 162 19.32 13.21 -25.14
CA ASP A 162 19.16 13.00 -23.71
C ASP A 162 17.70 13.08 -23.27
N TRP A 163 16.94 14.02 -23.83
CA TRP A 163 15.50 14.10 -23.58
C TRP A 163 14.76 12.85 -24.04
N VAL A 164 15.07 12.32 -25.22
CA VAL A 164 14.57 11.03 -25.72
C VAL A 164 14.99 9.89 -24.78
N ASN A 165 16.24 9.87 -24.31
CA ASN A 165 16.71 8.86 -23.36
C ASN A 165 15.95 8.89 -22.03
N MET A 166 15.62 10.09 -21.53
CA MET A 166 14.89 10.27 -20.27
C MET A 166 13.41 9.96 -20.39
N THR A 167 12.79 10.35 -21.51
CA THR A 167 11.33 10.33 -21.66
C THR A 167 10.82 9.18 -22.50
N GLY A 168 11.65 8.57 -23.34
CA GLY A 168 11.22 7.57 -24.32
C GLY A 168 10.38 8.14 -25.48
N GLN A 169 10.31 9.46 -25.62
CA GLN A 169 9.61 10.13 -26.71
C GLN A 169 10.30 9.89 -28.07
N THR A 170 9.56 10.03 -29.17
CA THR A 170 10.16 10.17 -30.50
C THR A 170 10.90 11.50 -30.64
N LYS A 171 11.78 11.64 -31.63
CA LYS A 171 12.45 12.92 -31.95
C LYS A 171 11.44 14.06 -32.08
N ALA A 172 10.34 13.84 -32.80
CA ALA A 172 9.33 14.86 -33.05
C ALA A 172 8.67 15.33 -31.75
N GLU A 173 8.25 14.40 -30.89
CA GLU A 173 7.63 14.70 -29.60
C GLU A 173 8.61 15.38 -28.63
N ALA A 174 9.88 14.95 -28.60
CA ALA A 174 10.92 15.56 -27.79
C ALA A 174 11.20 17.01 -28.22
N VAL A 175 11.28 17.26 -29.53
CA VAL A 175 11.42 18.62 -30.08
C VAL A 175 10.22 19.49 -29.72
N GLU A 176 8.99 18.97 -29.84
CA GLU A 176 7.77 19.69 -29.43
C GLU A 176 7.80 20.04 -27.94
N SER A 177 8.23 19.11 -27.09
CA SER A 177 8.36 19.29 -25.63
C SER A 177 9.38 20.37 -25.26
N ILE A 178 10.55 20.37 -25.91
CA ILE A 178 11.58 21.40 -25.72
C ILE A 178 11.06 22.75 -26.20
N ARG A 179 10.47 22.81 -27.41
CA ARG A 179 9.87 24.03 -27.97
C ARG A 179 8.77 24.59 -27.07
N ALA A 180 7.96 23.74 -26.44
CA ALA A 180 6.94 24.19 -25.49
C ALA A 180 7.55 24.90 -24.27
N ARG A 181 8.66 24.37 -23.73
CA ARG A 181 9.39 25.00 -22.62
C ARG A 181 10.04 26.32 -23.00
N MET A 182 10.53 26.45 -24.24
CA MET A 182 11.07 27.72 -24.76
C MET A 182 10.05 28.87 -24.75
N GLN A 183 8.74 28.57 -24.75
CA GLN A 183 7.68 29.57 -24.63
C GLN A 183 7.43 29.92 -23.16
N LYS A 184 8.45 30.46 -22.47
CA LYS A 184 8.45 30.64 -21.00
C LYS A 184 7.14 31.21 -20.43
N GLU A 185 6.63 32.30 -20.99
CA GLU A 185 5.40 32.96 -20.51
C GLU A 185 4.16 32.06 -20.69
N ALA A 186 4.02 31.43 -21.86
CA ALA A 186 2.92 30.51 -22.13
C ALA A 186 3.03 29.22 -21.30
N TRP A 187 4.25 28.77 -21.02
CA TRP A 187 4.54 27.62 -20.16
C TRP A 187 4.14 27.89 -18.70
N GLU A 188 4.56 29.03 -18.14
CA GLU A 188 4.22 29.45 -16.78
C GLU A 188 2.71 29.70 -16.62
N ALA A 189 2.09 30.38 -17.59
CA ALA A 189 0.65 30.60 -17.61
C ALA A 189 -0.13 29.27 -17.73
N GLY A 190 0.36 28.35 -18.58
CA GLY A 190 -0.21 27.02 -18.76
C GLY A 190 -0.10 26.16 -17.50
N TYR A 191 1.06 26.17 -16.83
CA TYR A 191 1.22 25.51 -15.53
C TYR A 191 0.15 25.98 -14.53
N ALA A 192 0.01 27.31 -14.37
CA ALA A 192 -0.97 27.87 -13.45
C ALA A 192 -2.41 27.49 -13.84
N ALA A 193 -2.76 27.57 -15.13
CA ALA A 193 -4.08 27.21 -15.64
C ALA A 193 -4.41 25.73 -15.43
N THR A 194 -3.51 24.84 -15.83
CA THR A 194 -3.60 23.39 -15.63
C THR A 194 -3.80 23.08 -14.14
N CYS A 195 -2.96 23.62 -13.24
CA CYS A 195 -3.08 23.33 -11.81
C CYS A 195 -4.37 23.89 -11.18
N ASN A 196 -4.81 25.09 -11.58
CA ASN A 196 -6.05 25.68 -11.07
C ASN A 196 -7.30 24.89 -11.52
N SER A 197 -7.26 24.27 -12.70
CA SER A 197 -8.35 23.43 -13.21
C SER A 197 -8.54 22.12 -12.45
N MET A 198 -7.55 21.71 -11.66
CA MET A 198 -7.55 20.47 -10.88
C MET A 198 -7.80 20.74 -9.40
N THR A 199 -8.63 21.74 -9.10
CA THR A 199 -9.10 21.97 -7.73
C THR A 199 -10.40 21.18 -7.52
N VAL A 200 -10.48 20.50 -6.39
CA VAL A 200 -11.72 19.83 -5.94
C VAL A 200 -12.30 20.61 -4.78
N SER A 201 -13.63 20.54 -4.64
CA SER A 201 -14.33 21.13 -3.50
C SER A 201 -13.76 20.60 -2.18
N GLY A 202 -13.79 21.43 -1.12
CA GLY A 202 -13.53 20.96 0.23
C GLY A 202 -14.50 19.84 0.67
N GLU A 203 -15.69 19.80 0.06
CA GLU A 203 -16.72 18.78 0.24
C GLU A 203 -16.55 17.55 -0.67
N ALA A 204 -15.53 17.52 -1.52
CA ALA A 204 -15.23 16.32 -2.31
C ALA A 204 -14.91 15.14 -1.39
N SER A 205 -15.21 13.93 -1.88
CA SER A 205 -14.92 12.71 -1.14
C SER A 205 -13.41 12.52 -0.94
N ASP A 206 -13.00 11.73 0.05
CA ASP A 206 -11.57 11.42 0.25
C ASP A 206 -10.98 10.68 -0.96
N GLU A 207 -11.78 9.84 -1.63
CA GLU A 207 -11.44 9.22 -2.92
C GLU A 207 -11.20 10.30 -3.99
N ASP A 208 -12.16 11.20 -4.21
CA ASP A 208 -12.02 12.26 -5.21
C ASP A 208 -10.82 13.16 -4.94
N LYS A 209 -10.57 13.48 -3.66
CA LYS A 209 -9.39 14.24 -3.22
C LYS A 209 -8.11 13.50 -3.53
N ALA A 210 -8.01 12.20 -3.21
CA ALA A 210 -6.82 11.40 -3.47
C ALA A 210 -6.57 11.21 -4.97
N LEU A 211 -7.61 10.91 -5.75
CA LEU A 211 -7.51 10.77 -7.21
C LEU A 211 -7.15 12.09 -7.87
N ASN A 212 -7.72 13.21 -7.40
CA ASN A 212 -7.38 14.52 -7.90
C ASN A 212 -5.97 14.97 -7.49
N GLU A 213 -5.53 14.67 -6.28
CA GLU A 213 -4.15 14.90 -5.84
C GLU A 213 -3.15 14.10 -6.70
N ALA A 214 -3.48 12.86 -7.06
CA ALA A 214 -2.67 12.10 -8.00
C ALA A 214 -2.64 12.75 -9.40
N ARG A 215 -3.75 13.29 -9.92
CA ARG A 215 -3.74 14.10 -11.15
C ARG A 215 -2.85 15.33 -11.00
N ARG A 216 -3.00 16.07 -9.90
CA ARG A 216 -2.17 17.24 -9.62
C ARG A 216 -0.68 16.88 -9.63
N ARG A 217 -0.28 15.82 -8.93
CA ARG A 217 1.11 15.34 -8.95
C ARG A 217 1.56 14.87 -10.34
N PHE A 218 0.70 14.16 -11.06
CA PHE A 218 0.97 13.78 -12.45
C PHE A 218 1.38 14.99 -13.30
N PHE A 219 0.68 16.11 -13.15
CA PHE A 219 0.96 17.38 -13.83
C PHE A 219 1.94 18.30 -13.09
N GLY A 220 2.58 17.85 -12.01
CA GLY A 220 3.55 18.63 -11.25
C GLY A 220 3.00 19.79 -10.45
N CYS A 221 1.69 19.78 -10.15
CA CYS A 221 1.01 20.75 -9.31
C CYS A 221 1.26 20.51 -7.80
N ASN A 222 2.52 20.27 -7.44
CA ASN A 222 3.03 19.98 -6.11
C ASN A 222 3.97 21.11 -5.62
N TYR A 223 4.59 20.93 -4.45
CA TYR A 223 5.49 21.93 -3.87
C TYR A 223 6.71 22.23 -4.74
N HIS A 224 7.26 21.20 -5.39
CA HIS A 224 8.47 21.30 -6.21
C HIS A 224 8.21 21.76 -7.65
N LYS A 225 6.94 21.85 -8.08
CA LYS A 225 6.51 22.25 -9.42
C LYS A 225 7.07 21.38 -10.55
N VAL A 226 7.26 20.09 -10.27
CA VAL A 226 7.83 19.13 -11.23
C VAL A 226 6.88 17.95 -11.41
N PRO A 227 6.70 17.46 -12.65
CA PRO A 227 5.77 16.39 -12.93
C PRO A 227 6.19 15.09 -12.25
N GLN A 228 5.21 14.24 -11.92
CA GLN A 228 5.43 12.96 -11.25
C GLN A 228 6.51 12.10 -11.93
N TRP A 229 6.61 12.11 -13.27
CA TRP A 229 7.61 11.27 -13.93
C TRP A 229 9.06 11.63 -13.56
N SER A 230 9.29 12.89 -13.14
CA SER A 230 10.58 13.42 -12.69
C SER A 230 10.81 13.33 -11.17
N GLU A 231 9.83 12.87 -10.40
CA GLU A 231 9.92 12.66 -8.95
C GLU A 231 9.65 11.21 -8.56
N ASN A 232 10.18 10.80 -7.41
CA ASN A 232 10.00 9.45 -6.89
C ASN A 232 9.10 9.38 -5.64
N ASN A 233 8.57 10.52 -5.16
CA ASN A 233 7.75 10.56 -3.95
C ASN A 233 6.27 10.77 -4.26
N THR A 234 5.46 9.75 -3.99
CA THR A 234 4.08 9.73 -4.44
C THR A 234 3.19 8.84 -3.58
N ASP A 235 1.95 9.28 -3.44
CA ASP A 235 0.94 8.55 -2.68
C ASP A 235 0.33 7.45 -3.55
N SER A 236 0.10 6.29 -2.93
CA SER A 236 -0.56 5.16 -3.58
C SER A 236 -2.06 5.44 -3.73
N ILE A 237 -2.55 5.40 -4.96
CA ILE A 237 -4.00 5.43 -5.28
C ILE A 237 -4.54 4.03 -5.59
N ARG A 238 -3.74 2.98 -5.39
CA ARG A 238 -4.04 1.60 -5.80
C ARG A 238 -5.40 1.11 -5.31
N GLY A 239 -5.73 1.37 -4.04
CA GLY A 239 -7.01 0.99 -3.46
C GLY A 239 -8.16 1.54 -4.31
N TYR A 240 -8.20 2.85 -4.51
CA TYR A 240 -9.25 3.50 -5.30
C TYR A 240 -9.31 3.00 -6.76
N LEU A 241 -8.15 2.74 -7.39
CA LEU A 241 -8.10 2.22 -8.76
C LEU A 241 -8.58 0.76 -8.88
N ASP A 242 -8.34 -0.05 -7.86
CA ASP A 242 -8.73 -1.46 -7.82
C ASP A 242 -10.25 -1.63 -7.58
N PHE A 243 -10.85 -0.68 -6.87
CA PHE A 243 -12.27 -0.68 -6.51
C PHE A 243 -13.21 -0.10 -7.60
N GLY A 244 -12.72 0.80 -8.44
CA GLY A 244 -13.54 1.56 -9.38
C GLY A 244 -14.23 0.71 -10.45
N ALA A 245 -15.55 0.86 -10.59
CA ALA A 245 -16.36 0.19 -11.62
C ALA A 245 -16.20 0.79 -13.05
N GLY A 246 -15.58 1.97 -13.19
CA GLY A 246 -15.48 2.70 -14.46
C GLY A 246 -14.25 2.35 -15.31
N PRO A 247 -14.23 2.75 -16.60
CA PRO A 247 -12.98 2.81 -17.35
C PRO A 247 -12.02 3.71 -16.57
N VAL A 248 -10.89 3.15 -16.16
CA VAL A 248 -9.92 3.90 -15.37
C VAL A 248 -9.44 5.08 -16.21
N ASP A 249 -9.51 6.28 -15.64
CA ASP A 249 -8.92 7.49 -16.20
C ASP A 249 -7.51 7.18 -16.72
N PRO A 250 -7.25 7.31 -18.04
CA PRO A 250 -5.94 6.98 -18.62
C PRO A 250 -4.77 7.76 -18.00
N VAL A 251 -5.00 8.98 -17.49
CA VAL A 251 -3.98 9.73 -16.75
C VAL A 251 -3.62 9.02 -15.45
N LEU A 252 -4.61 8.53 -14.72
CA LEU A 252 -4.38 7.77 -13.48
C LEU A 252 -3.76 6.39 -13.74
N GLN A 253 -4.05 5.76 -14.88
CA GLN A 253 -3.35 4.52 -15.27
C GLN A 253 -1.86 4.76 -15.50
N VAL A 254 -1.51 5.82 -16.24
CA VAL A 254 -0.10 6.20 -16.47
C VAL A 254 0.57 6.56 -15.14
N TYR A 255 -0.12 7.33 -14.29
CA TYR A 255 0.36 7.67 -12.94
C TYR A 255 0.70 6.40 -12.16
N GLU A 256 -0.20 5.42 -12.13
CA GLU A 256 -0.03 4.18 -11.39
C GLU A 256 1.08 3.29 -11.96
N VAL A 257 1.22 3.18 -13.28
CA VAL A 257 2.38 2.47 -13.86
C VAL A 257 3.68 3.11 -13.39
N ARG A 258 3.76 4.44 -13.34
CA ARG A 258 4.94 5.13 -12.81
C ARG A 258 5.13 4.91 -11.31
N GLN A 259 4.04 4.87 -10.52
CA GLN A 259 4.08 4.51 -9.08
C GLN A 259 4.76 3.17 -8.85
N CYS A 260 4.39 2.14 -9.62
CA CYS A 260 4.95 0.81 -9.44
C CYS A 260 6.45 0.76 -9.75
N LEU A 261 6.95 1.74 -10.52
CA LEU A 261 8.33 1.82 -10.98
C LEU A 261 9.09 2.96 -10.28
N PHE A 262 8.64 3.41 -9.10
CA PHE A 262 9.14 4.62 -8.42
C PHE A 262 10.64 4.62 -8.14
N ASN A 263 11.26 3.46 -7.90
CA ASN A 263 12.70 3.33 -7.64
C ASN A 263 13.58 3.44 -8.89
N TYR A 264 13.00 3.78 -10.03
CA TYR A 264 13.77 3.96 -11.24
C TYR A 264 14.73 5.14 -11.13
N SER A 265 16.02 4.84 -11.27
CA SER A 265 17.01 5.79 -11.77
C SER A 265 17.61 5.21 -13.05
N ALA A 266 17.90 6.07 -14.01
CA ALA A 266 18.38 5.67 -15.33
C ALA A 266 19.66 4.82 -15.30
N ASP A 267 20.49 5.10 -14.31
CA ASP A 267 21.81 4.54 -14.04
C ASP A 267 21.80 3.28 -13.16
N ARG A 268 20.67 2.95 -12.54
CA ARG A 268 20.56 1.78 -11.65
C ARG A 268 20.00 0.58 -12.40
N ASN A 269 20.66 -0.56 -12.22
CA ASN A 269 20.11 -1.85 -12.63
C ASN A 269 18.88 -2.17 -11.77
N PRO A 270 17.73 -2.51 -12.39
CA PRO A 270 16.57 -3.03 -11.68
C PRO A 270 16.98 -4.12 -10.71
N GLN A 271 16.63 -3.95 -9.45
CA GLN A 271 16.74 -5.01 -8.46
C GLN A 271 15.58 -5.99 -8.63
N TYR A 272 15.68 -7.18 -8.04
CA TYR A 272 14.56 -8.13 -8.04
C TYR A 272 13.28 -7.53 -7.46
N THR A 273 13.41 -6.63 -6.48
CA THR A 273 12.29 -5.86 -5.92
C THR A 273 11.61 -4.95 -6.93
N ASP A 274 12.39 -4.28 -7.78
CA ASP A 274 11.85 -3.41 -8.82
C ASP A 274 11.14 -4.22 -9.91
N VAL A 275 11.70 -5.36 -10.31
CA VAL A 275 11.07 -6.25 -11.30
C VAL A 275 9.80 -6.90 -10.74
N PHE A 276 9.78 -7.26 -9.46
CA PHE A 276 8.58 -7.77 -8.81
C PHE A 276 7.47 -6.70 -8.74
N ASN A 277 7.80 -5.48 -8.32
CA ASN A 277 6.85 -4.36 -8.31
C ASN A 277 6.32 -4.03 -9.71
N TRP A 278 7.21 -4.08 -10.72
CA TRP A 278 6.80 -3.98 -12.13
C TRP A 278 5.81 -5.08 -12.48
N ALA A 279 6.11 -6.35 -12.18
CA ALA A 279 5.27 -7.49 -12.56
C ALA A 279 3.86 -7.38 -11.97
N VAL A 280 3.72 -6.93 -10.72
CA VAL A 280 2.40 -6.69 -10.11
C VAL A 280 1.54 -5.70 -10.91
N CYS A 281 2.18 -4.73 -11.56
CA CYS A 281 1.50 -3.69 -12.34
C CYS A 281 1.63 -3.86 -13.85
N SER A 282 2.32 -4.90 -14.33
CA SER A 282 2.55 -5.13 -15.75
C SER A 282 1.25 -5.31 -16.54
N PRO A 283 0.15 -5.87 -15.99
CA PRO A 283 -1.12 -5.90 -16.70
C PRO A 283 -1.64 -4.50 -17.08
N VAL A 284 -1.42 -3.50 -16.24
CA VAL A 284 -1.77 -2.09 -16.52
C VAL A 284 -0.86 -1.52 -17.60
N GLY A 285 0.45 -1.76 -17.48
CA GLY A 285 1.44 -1.33 -18.49
C GLY A 285 1.20 -1.93 -19.88
N ASN A 286 0.76 -3.19 -19.93
CA ASN A 286 0.37 -3.89 -21.16
C ASN A 286 -0.86 -3.26 -21.81
N ARG A 287 -1.78 -2.73 -21.00
CA ARG A 287 -3.03 -2.09 -21.44
C ARG A 287 -2.87 -0.59 -21.74
N LEU A 288 -1.67 0.00 -21.59
CA LEU A 288 -1.43 1.39 -21.99
C LEU A 288 -1.61 1.56 -23.51
N ASP A 289 -2.66 2.29 -23.89
CA ASP A 289 -3.04 2.62 -25.26
C ASP A 289 -2.84 4.12 -25.51
N LYS A 290 -1.91 4.45 -26.42
CA LYS A 290 -1.57 5.85 -26.74
C LYS A 290 -2.74 6.59 -27.38
N ALA A 291 -3.50 5.94 -28.27
CA ALA A 291 -4.62 6.59 -28.96
C ALA A 291 -5.77 6.89 -28.00
N ALA A 292 -6.09 5.95 -27.11
CA ALA A 292 -7.08 6.16 -26.05
C ALA A 292 -6.64 7.27 -25.09
N PHE A 293 -5.36 7.29 -24.72
CA PHE A 293 -4.77 8.33 -23.87
C PHE A 293 -4.83 9.71 -24.54
N ASP A 294 -4.37 9.84 -25.79
CA ASP A 294 -4.40 11.10 -26.54
C ASP A 294 -5.83 11.63 -26.71
N LYS A 295 -6.80 10.74 -26.98
CA LYS A 295 -8.22 11.09 -27.04
C LYS A 295 -8.73 11.63 -25.70
N HIS A 296 -8.37 10.98 -24.59
CA HIS A 296 -8.75 11.41 -23.25
C HIS A 296 -8.15 12.79 -22.92
N VAL A 297 -6.84 12.96 -23.14
CA VAL A 297 -6.13 14.23 -22.92
C VAL A 297 -6.70 15.38 -23.75
N ALA A 298 -7.09 15.12 -25.00
CA ALA A 298 -7.76 16.13 -25.83
C ALA A 298 -9.10 16.57 -25.22
N GLY A 299 -9.84 15.65 -24.61
CA GLY A 299 -11.10 15.94 -23.91
C GLY A 299 -10.95 16.80 -22.65
N LEU A 300 -9.77 16.77 -22.01
CA LEU A 300 -9.46 17.58 -20.83
C LEU A 300 -9.23 19.06 -21.15
N LYS A 301 -9.15 19.45 -22.43
CA LYS A 301 -8.91 20.84 -22.88
C LYS A 301 -7.68 21.50 -22.22
N LEU A 302 -6.65 20.72 -21.95
CA LEU A 302 -5.40 21.19 -21.35
C LEU A 302 -4.71 22.20 -22.28
N ASP A 303 -3.99 23.15 -21.69
CA ASP A 303 -3.14 24.11 -22.39
C ASP A 303 -1.83 23.48 -22.91
N LEU A 304 -0.89 24.31 -23.38
CA LEU A 304 0.41 23.87 -23.89
C LEU A 304 1.21 23.06 -22.86
N TYR A 305 1.25 23.50 -21.61
CA TYR A 305 1.94 22.83 -20.51
C TYR A 305 1.30 21.46 -20.25
N GLY A 306 0.00 21.43 -19.95
CA GLY A 306 -0.69 20.20 -19.58
C GLY A 306 -0.61 19.12 -20.66
N ARG A 307 -0.78 19.48 -21.95
CA ARG A 307 -0.63 18.53 -23.06
C ARG A 307 0.79 17.98 -23.19
N THR A 308 1.80 18.83 -22.98
CA THR A 308 3.21 18.45 -23.07
C THR A 308 3.57 17.46 -21.96
N ILE A 309 3.21 17.77 -20.72
CA ILE A 309 3.45 16.89 -19.56
C ILE A 309 2.70 15.56 -19.70
N ALA A 310 1.45 15.56 -20.17
CA ALA A 310 0.71 14.32 -20.37
C ALA A 310 1.42 13.36 -21.33
N ARG A 311 1.92 13.87 -22.46
CA ARG A 311 2.66 13.05 -23.44
C ARG A 311 3.98 12.54 -22.89
N GLU A 312 4.72 13.37 -22.17
CA GLU A 312 5.96 12.96 -21.50
C GLU A 312 5.72 11.85 -20.50
N SER A 313 4.74 12.02 -19.60
CA SER A 313 4.39 11.02 -18.60
C SER A 313 4.02 9.68 -19.24
N PHE A 314 3.21 9.71 -20.31
CA PHE A 314 2.84 8.49 -21.04
C PHE A 314 4.07 7.80 -21.63
N ALA A 315 4.92 8.55 -22.33
CA ALA A 315 6.13 8.02 -22.95
C ALA A 315 7.07 7.41 -21.89
N VAL A 316 7.27 8.09 -20.76
CA VAL A 316 8.10 7.61 -19.65
C VAL A 316 7.53 6.30 -19.11
N ALA A 317 6.24 6.27 -18.77
CA ALA A 317 5.61 5.06 -18.24
C ALA A 317 5.72 3.87 -19.21
N LYS A 318 5.51 4.12 -20.51
CA LYS A 318 5.61 3.07 -21.54
C LYS A 318 7.03 2.56 -21.73
N MET A 319 8.01 3.47 -21.81
CA MET A 319 9.42 3.13 -21.92
C MET A 319 9.87 2.29 -20.72
N LEU A 320 9.54 2.73 -19.49
CA LEU A 320 9.88 1.99 -18.28
C LEU A 320 9.26 0.61 -18.28
N HIS A 321 7.96 0.49 -18.59
CA HIS A 321 7.28 -0.80 -18.70
C HIS A 321 8.00 -1.75 -19.67
N LEU A 322 8.38 -1.28 -20.86
CA LEU A 322 9.09 -2.08 -21.85
C LEU A 322 10.50 -2.48 -21.39
N ARG A 323 11.23 -1.60 -20.70
CA ARG A 323 12.56 -1.89 -20.16
C ARG A 323 12.49 -3.00 -19.10
N TYR A 324 11.54 -2.91 -18.17
CA TYR A 324 11.35 -3.96 -17.16
C TYR A 324 10.87 -5.27 -17.77
N ALA A 325 10.03 -5.23 -18.81
CA ALA A 325 9.67 -6.43 -19.58
C ALA A 325 10.89 -7.09 -20.25
N GLY A 326 11.80 -6.28 -20.81
CA GLY A 326 13.08 -6.76 -21.34
C GLY A 326 13.97 -7.40 -20.26
N THR A 327 14.04 -6.78 -19.08
CA THR A 327 14.78 -7.30 -17.92
C THR A 327 14.20 -8.64 -17.46
N ALA A 328 12.87 -8.73 -17.32
CA ALA A 328 12.17 -9.95 -16.98
C ALA A 328 12.43 -11.08 -18.00
N LYS A 329 12.45 -10.75 -19.30
CA LYS A 329 12.83 -11.71 -20.35
C LYS A 329 14.26 -12.21 -20.18
N GLY A 330 15.21 -11.34 -19.87
CA GLY A 330 16.60 -11.72 -19.57
C GLY A 330 16.69 -12.62 -18.33
N MET A 331 15.91 -12.33 -17.28
CA MET A 331 15.82 -13.18 -16.09
C MET A 331 15.25 -14.56 -16.42
N ILE A 332 14.21 -14.67 -17.25
CA ILE A 332 13.67 -15.96 -17.70
C ILE A 332 14.71 -16.78 -18.47
N GLN A 333 15.54 -16.13 -19.29
CA GLN A 333 16.60 -16.80 -20.04
C GLN A 333 17.71 -17.35 -19.13
N GLN A 334 18.05 -16.62 -18.07
CA GLN A 334 19.05 -17.04 -17.09
C GLN A 334 18.51 -18.09 -16.14
N GLU A 335 17.24 -17.98 -15.80
CA GLU A 335 16.57 -18.79 -14.79
C GLU A 335 15.11 -19.07 -15.18
N PRO A 336 14.82 -20.25 -15.78
CA PRO A 336 13.49 -20.60 -16.27
C PRO A 336 12.37 -20.55 -15.24
N ALA A 337 12.65 -20.68 -13.93
CA ALA A 337 11.63 -20.59 -12.88
C ALA A 337 10.93 -19.21 -12.84
N PHE A 338 11.59 -18.15 -13.33
CA PHE A 338 10.95 -16.84 -13.45
C PHE A 338 9.78 -16.82 -14.43
N LYS A 339 9.71 -17.76 -15.39
CA LYS A 339 8.63 -17.79 -16.37
C LYS A 339 7.27 -17.97 -15.69
N ALA A 340 7.16 -18.96 -14.80
CA ALA A 340 5.92 -19.22 -14.07
C ALA A 340 5.52 -18.00 -13.23
N LEU A 341 6.49 -17.34 -12.59
CA LEU A 341 6.27 -16.15 -11.77
C LEU A 341 5.71 -14.97 -12.59
N PHE A 342 6.28 -14.67 -13.76
CA PHE A 342 5.87 -13.52 -14.58
C PHE A 342 4.61 -13.77 -15.43
N GLU A 343 4.09 -15.00 -15.46
CA GLU A 343 2.77 -15.30 -16.03
C GLU A 343 1.61 -15.07 -15.04
N ILE A 344 1.87 -15.03 -13.73
CA ILE A 344 0.85 -14.86 -12.68
C ILE A 344 0.06 -13.55 -12.82
N PRO A 345 0.68 -12.39 -13.06
CA PRO A 345 -0.04 -11.12 -13.08
C PRO A 345 -1.23 -11.09 -14.04
N GLU A 346 -1.05 -11.57 -15.27
CA GLU A 346 -2.13 -11.55 -16.25
C GLU A 346 -3.24 -12.56 -15.93
N LYS A 347 -2.88 -13.70 -15.31
CA LYS A 347 -3.84 -14.72 -14.84
C LYS A 347 -4.70 -14.16 -13.70
N GLU A 348 -4.09 -13.57 -12.69
CA GLU A 348 -4.81 -12.98 -11.55
C GLU A 348 -5.64 -11.76 -11.96
N TRP A 349 -5.15 -10.95 -12.90
CA TRP A 349 -5.90 -9.83 -13.44
C TRP A 349 -7.17 -10.30 -14.17
N THR A 350 -7.03 -11.30 -15.04
CA THR A 350 -8.16 -11.91 -15.77
C THR A 350 -9.16 -12.56 -14.80
N LYS A 351 -8.65 -13.28 -13.78
CA LYS A 351 -9.48 -13.85 -12.71
C LYS A 351 -10.30 -12.76 -12.02
N TRP A 352 -9.67 -11.64 -11.67
CA TRP A 352 -10.34 -10.52 -11.03
C TRP A 352 -11.39 -9.86 -11.91
N GLU A 353 -11.08 -9.61 -13.19
CA GLU A 353 -12.05 -9.06 -14.15
C GLU A 353 -13.30 -9.96 -14.25
N LYS A 354 -13.10 -11.28 -14.29
CA LYS A 354 -14.20 -12.26 -14.26
C LYS A 354 -14.99 -12.19 -12.95
N LEU A 355 -14.32 -12.19 -11.80
CA LEU A 355 -14.99 -12.08 -10.50
C LEU A 355 -15.83 -10.81 -10.39
N ARG A 356 -15.32 -9.70 -10.94
CA ARG A 356 -16.05 -8.43 -10.96
C ARG A 356 -17.34 -8.51 -11.76
N VAL A 357 -17.32 -9.22 -12.88
CA VAL A 357 -18.51 -9.46 -13.71
C VAL A 357 -19.47 -10.41 -13.00
N ASP A 358 -18.97 -11.54 -12.51
CA ASP A 358 -19.79 -12.59 -11.87
C ASP A 358 -20.46 -12.11 -10.57
N HIS A 359 -19.83 -11.17 -9.86
CA HIS A 359 -20.31 -10.62 -8.59
C HIS A 359 -20.68 -9.12 -8.65
N LYS A 360 -20.98 -8.62 -9.86
CA LYS A 360 -21.23 -7.19 -10.11
C LYS A 360 -22.17 -6.54 -9.10
N ALA A 361 -23.32 -7.16 -8.81
CA ALA A 361 -24.31 -6.59 -7.90
C ALA A 361 -23.79 -6.42 -6.46
N ALA A 362 -23.00 -7.36 -5.96
CA ALA A 362 -22.44 -7.29 -4.62
C ALA A 362 -21.33 -6.23 -4.53
N ILE A 363 -20.48 -6.15 -5.56
CA ILE A 363 -19.43 -5.14 -5.66
C ILE A 363 -20.04 -3.75 -5.81
N ASP A 364 -21.03 -3.58 -6.69
CA ASP A 364 -21.72 -2.29 -6.86
C ASP A 364 -22.39 -1.84 -5.56
N ALA A 365 -22.97 -2.76 -4.77
CA ALA A 365 -23.55 -2.43 -3.47
C ALA A 365 -22.50 -1.96 -2.46
N ALA A 366 -21.37 -2.65 -2.37
CA ALA A 366 -20.25 -2.24 -1.51
C ALA A 366 -19.66 -0.89 -1.97
N MET A 367 -19.47 -0.70 -3.27
CA MET A 367 -18.93 0.54 -3.83
C MET A 367 -19.89 1.73 -3.74
N ALA A 368 -21.20 1.50 -3.80
CA ALA A 368 -22.18 2.53 -3.50
C ALA A 368 -22.01 3.02 -2.07
N TYR A 369 -21.79 2.12 -1.11
CA TYR A 369 -21.50 2.51 0.26
C TYR A 369 -20.15 3.20 0.42
N HIS A 370 -19.08 2.68 -0.19
CA HIS A 370 -17.75 3.29 -0.15
C HIS A 370 -17.82 4.79 -0.49
N LYS A 371 -18.53 5.13 -1.56
CA LYS A 371 -18.75 6.53 -1.98
C LYS A 371 -19.54 7.35 -0.95
N LEU A 372 -20.53 6.77 -0.28
CA LEU A 372 -21.26 7.44 0.80
C LEU A 372 -20.37 7.63 2.04
N PHE A 373 -19.54 6.63 2.36
CA PHE A 373 -18.64 6.66 3.50
C PHE A 373 -17.56 7.72 3.33
N PHE A 374 -16.89 7.76 2.18
CA PHE A 374 -15.86 8.77 1.92
C PHE A 374 -16.43 10.09 1.41
N GLY A 375 -17.74 10.17 1.17
CA GLY A 375 -18.44 11.38 0.79
C GLY A 375 -18.62 12.40 1.93
N PRO A 376 -19.11 13.61 1.61
CA PRO A 376 -19.17 14.73 2.55
C PRO A 376 -20.17 14.53 3.72
N SER A 377 -21.20 13.71 3.54
CA SER A 377 -22.27 13.56 4.53
C SER A 377 -22.02 12.39 5.49
N LYS A 378 -21.76 12.71 6.76
CA LYS A 378 -21.72 11.69 7.84
C LYS A 378 -23.08 11.01 8.04
N ASN A 379 -24.18 11.74 7.84
CA ASN A 379 -25.53 11.19 8.00
C ASN A 379 -25.87 10.17 6.91
N ALA A 380 -25.32 10.32 5.71
CA ALA A 380 -25.55 9.39 4.60
C ALA A 380 -24.96 7.99 4.86
N ARG A 381 -24.15 7.83 5.91
CA ARG A 381 -23.49 6.58 6.30
C ARG A 381 -24.36 5.70 7.20
N LYS A 382 -25.42 6.27 7.80
CA LYS A 382 -26.28 5.58 8.77
C LYS A 382 -27.17 4.52 8.11
N GLY A 383 -27.39 3.41 8.81
CA GLY A 383 -28.25 2.30 8.40
C GLY A 383 -27.66 1.40 7.31
N CYS A 384 -26.37 1.53 7.03
CA CYS A 384 -25.72 0.76 5.98
C CYS A 384 -25.36 -0.66 6.42
N PHE A 385 -25.13 -0.88 7.73
CA PHE A 385 -24.73 -2.15 8.30
C PHE A 385 -25.74 -3.25 7.94
N GLU A 386 -27.02 -3.04 8.21
CA GLU A 386 -28.05 -4.04 7.96
C GLU A 386 -28.23 -4.36 6.48
N ASN A 387 -28.05 -3.37 5.60
CA ASN A 387 -28.14 -3.58 4.17
C ASN A 387 -26.95 -4.36 3.64
N LEU A 388 -25.73 -3.98 4.04
CA LEU A 388 -24.51 -4.64 3.59
C LEU A 388 -24.37 -6.04 4.21
N ARG A 389 -24.81 -6.26 5.45
CA ARG A 389 -24.86 -7.57 6.10
C ARG A 389 -25.67 -8.60 5.31
N LYS A 390 -26.81 -8.19 4.76
CA LYS A 390 -27.67 -9.06 3.92
C LYS A 390 -26.98 -9.47 2.62
N VAL A 391 -26.05 -8.67 2.12
CA VAL A 391 -25.22 -9.00 0.96
C VAL A 391 -24.02 -9.85 1.39
N TRP A 392 -23.31 -9.46 2.45
CA TRP A 392 -22.07 -10.07 2.93
C TRP A 392 -22.27 -11.46 3.54
N ALA A 393 -23.25 -11.63 4.46
CA ALA A 393 -23.43 -12.88 5.19
C ALA A 393 -23.69 -14.11 4.29
N PRO A 394 -24.51 -14.03 3.22
CA PRO A 394 -24.66 -15.15 2.28
C PRO A 394 -23.38 -15.57 1.55
N TYR A 395 -22.42 -14.67 1.36
CA TYR A 395 -21.13 -15.04 0.79
C TYR A 395 -20.28 -15.79 1.80
N ILE A 396 -20.22 -15.32 3.05
CA ILE A 396 -19.55 -16.03 4.15
C ILE A 396 -20.16 -17.41 4.40
N ALA A 397 -21.48 -17.51 4.45
CA ALA A 397 -22.22 -18.75 4.70
C ALA A 397 -22.00 -19.85 3.64
N LYS A 398 -21.61 -19.48 2.41
CA LYS A 398 -21.33 -20.43 1.32
C LYS A 398 -19.93 -21.05 1.41
N ILE A 399 -19.06 -20.51 2.25
CA ILE A 399 -17.67 -20.93 2.33
C ILE A 399 -17.60 -22.21 3.14
N LYS A 400 -17.03 -23.25 2.54
CA LYS A 400 -16.69 -24.48 3.25
C LYS A 400 -15.37 -24.27 3.99
N VAL A 401 -15.45 -23.96 5.27
CA VAL A 401 -14.28 -23.78 6.13
C VAL A 401 -14.05 -25.04 6.95
N THR A 402 -12.82 -25.55 6.93
CA THR A 402 -12.42 -26.71 7.74
C THR A 402 -11.76 -26.28 9.06
N ASP A 403 -11.18 -25.09 9.08
CA ASP A 403 -10.47 -24.52 10.21
C ASP A 403 -10.52 -22.99 10.20
N LEU A 404 -9.97 -22.38 11.26
CA LEU A 404 -9.99 -20.93 11.46
C LEU A 404 -9.18 -20.17 10.40
N GLN A 405 -8.08 -20.76 9.91
CA GLN A 405 -7.27 -20.10 8.89
C GLN A 405 -7.99 -20.08 7.55
N ALA A 406 -8.68 -21.18 7.19
CA ALA A 406 -9.56 -21.22 6.02
C ALA A 406 -10.67 -20.17 6.14
N ALA A 407 -11.28 -20.00 7.32
CA ALA A 407 -12.30 -18.97 7.56
C ALA A 407 -11.76 -17.54 7.38
N ARG A 408 -10.58 -17.26 7.92
CA ARG A 408 -9.87 -15.99 7.77
C ARG A 408 -9.52 -15.68 6.32
N THR A 409 -8.89 -16.62 5.63
CA THR A 409 -8.58 -16.49 4.19
C THR A 409 -9.85 -16.20 3.40
N ALA A 410 -10.98 -16.79 3.77
CA ALA A 410 -12.22 -16.60 3.04
C ALA A 410 -12.87 -15.22 3.23
N LEU A 411 -12.57 -14.49 4.32
CA LEU A 411 -12.95 -13.08 4.48
C LEU A 411 -12.31 -12.19 3.44
N THR A 412 -11.09 -12.53 3.04
CA THR A 412 -10.29 -11.71 2.16
C THR A 412 -10.12 -12.31 0.77
N HIS A 413 -10.79 -13.43 0.48
CA HIS A 413 -10.75 -14.05 -0.83
C HIS A 413 -11.74 -13.38 -1.78
N GLU A 414 -11.25 -12.98 -2.96
CA GLU A 414 -12.08 -12.50 -4.08
C GLU A 414 -12.98 -11.31 -3.70
N VAL A 415 -14.29 -11.42 -3.94
CA VAL A 415 -15.26 -10.35 -3.65
C VAL A 415 -15.45 -10.11 -2.15
N ASN A 416 -15.14 -11.10 -1.31
CA ASN A 416 -15.37 -10.99 0.14
C ASN A 416 -14.46 -9.96 0.79
N SER A 417 -13.27 -9.70 0.25
CA SER A 417 -12.39 -8.67 0.77
C SER A 417 -13.08 -7.31 0.75
N ILE A 418 -13.62 -6.91 -0.40
CA ILE A 418 -14.35 -5.65 -0.59
C ILE A 418 -15.55 -5.61 0.35
N LEU A 419 -16.37 -6.65 0.32
CA LEU A 419 -17.57 -6.71 1.16
C LEU A 419 -17.22 -6.62 2.66
N THR A 420 -16.14 -7.28 3.10
CA THR A 420 -15.73 -7.32 4.51
C THR A 420 -15.16 -5.98 4.97
N ILE A 421 -14.40 -5.28 4.13
CA ILE A 421 -13.88 -3.94 4.43
C ILE A 421 -15.02 -2.96 4.57
N GLU A 422 -15.93 -2.94 3.58
CA GLU A 422 -17.09 -2.04 3.62
C GLU A 422 -18.01 -2.40 4.79
N MET A 423 -18.13 -3.70 5.13
CA MET A 423 -18.89 -4.16 6.29
C MET A 423 -18.26 -3.64 7.59
N MET A 424 -16.93 -3.67 7.72
CA MET A 424 -16.22 -3.10 8.86
C MET A 424 -16.48 -1.59 9.00
N LEU A 425 -16.36 -0.83 7.90
CA LEU A 425 -16.61 0.61 7.89
C LEU A 425 -18.07 0.93 8.24
N CYS A 426 -19.02 0.17 7.68
CA CYS A 426 -20.44 0.25 7.99
C CYS A 426 -20.75 0.00 9.45
N SER A 427 -20.17 -1.07 9.99
CA SER A 427 -20.34 -1.44 11.38
C SER A 427 -19.87 -0.31 12.29
N ALA A 428 -18.72 0.29 12.01
CA ALA A 428 -18.22 1.42 12.77
C ALA A 428 -19.14 2.66 12.66
N ALA A 429 -19.62 2.97 11.45
CA ALA A 429 -20.52 4.11 11.21
C ALA A 429 -21.89 3.97 11.89
N ASP A 430 -22.42 2.74 11.99
CA ASP A 430 -23.71 2.42 12.60
C ASP A 430 -23.62 2.13 14.11
N GLY A 431 -22.47 2.41 14.74
CA GLY A 431 -22.28 2.21 16.18
C GLY A 431 -22.09 0.75 16.59
N GLN A 432 -21.84 -0.15 15.65
CA GLN A 432 -21.42 -1.55 15.88
C GLN A 432 -19.89 -1.64 16.00
N SER A 433 -19.27 -0.74 16.79
CA SER A 433 -17.81 -0.61 16.94
C SER A 433 -17.12 -1.90 17.37
N LEU A 434 -17.73 -2.66 18.27
CA LEU A 434 -17.19 -3.95 18.71
C LEU A 434 -17.10 -4.97 17.55
N PHE A 435 -18.10 -5.00 16.67
CA PHE A 435 -18.07 -5.87 15.49
C PHE A 435 -17.07 -5.38 14.44
N ALA A 436 -16.97 -4.05 14.24
CA ALA A 436 -15.94 -3.47 13.38
C ALA A 436 -14.52 -3.84 13.86
N ASN A 437 -14.26 -3.76 15.17
CA ASN A 437 -13.01 -4.16 15.78
C ASN A 437 -12.73 -5.66 15.63
N LEU A 438 -13.76 -6.50 15.76
CA LEU A 438 -13.64 -7.93 15.50
C LEU A 438 -13.24 -8.21 14.04
N ILE A 439 -13.91 -7.58 13.06
CA ILE A 439 -13.53 -7.72 11.65
C ILE A 439 -12.08 -7.25 11.44
N SER A 440 -11.72 -6.08 11.97
CA SER A 440 -10.36 -5.52 11.87
C SER A 440 -9.31 -6.50 12.40
N ARG A 441 -9.58 -7.13 13.56
CA ARG A 441 -8.73 -8.16 14.15
C ARG A 441 -8.58 -9.37 13.23
N GLU A 442 -9.68 -9.91 12.70
CA GLU A 442 -9.63 -11.08 11.82
C GLU A 442 -8.94 -10.76 10.48
N LEU A 443 -9.14 -9.55 9.94
CA LEU A 443 -8.41 -9.06 8.78
C LEU A 443 -6.90 -8.93 9.04
N GLY A 444 -6.50 -8.58 10.26
CA GLY A 444 -5.09 -8.54 10.68
C GLY A 444 -4.38 -9.90 10.64
N TYR A 445 -5.14 -11.00 10.67
CA TYR A 445 -4.64 -12.37 10.48
C TYR A 445 -4.82 -12.91 9.05
N SER A 446 -5.28 -12.06 8.13
CA SER A 446 -5.67 -12.45 6.77
C SER A 446 -4.87 -11.70 5.71
N ARG A 447 -4.75 -12.27 4.51
CA ARG A 447 -4.12 -11.59 3.37
C ARG A 447 -5.13 -10.68 2.69
N PHE A 448 -4.90 -9.39 2.67
CA PHE A 448 -5.80 -8.44 2.03
C PHE A 448 -5.73 -8.52 0.50
N VAL A 449 -6.77 -9.03 -0.16
CA VAL A 449 -6.90 -9.14 -1.62
C VAL A 449 -8.09 -8.33 -2.11
N SER A 450 -7.94 -7.01 -2.16
CA SER A 450 -9.02 -6.06 -2.49
C SER A 450 -9.14 -5.72 -3.98
N GLY A 451 -8.30 -6.33 -4.82
CA GLY A 451 -8.09 -5.89 -6.20
C GLY A 451 -7.18 -6.82 -6.99
N PRO A 452 -7.06 -6.60 -8.31
CA PRO A 452 -6.21 -7.42 -9.15
C PRO A 452 -4.72 -7.24 -8.80
N ARG A 453 -4.29 -6.06 -8.34
CA ARG A 453 -2.90 -5.80 -7.95
C ARG A 453 -2.55 -6.51 -6.64
N THR A 454 -3.41 -6.43 -5.63
CA THR A 454 -3.19 -7.13 -4.35
C THR A 454 -3.31 -8.65 -4.51
N GLY A 455 -4.21 -9.13 -5.38
CA GLY A 455 -4.32 -10.55 -5.75
C GLY A 455 -3.04 -11.05 -6.44
N THR A 456 -2.58 -10.32 -7.46
CA THR A 456 -1.31 -10.60 -8.15
C THR A 456 -0.15 -10.67 -7.17
N TYR A 457 -0.05 -9.69 -6.28
CA TYR A 457 1.03 -9.63 -5.30
C TYR A 457 1.08 -10.88 -4.41
N TRP A 458 -0.04 -11.26 -3.80
CA TRP A 458 -0.05 -12.43 -2.92
C TRP A 458 0.17 -13.73 -3.69
N ALA A 459 -0.37 -13.86 -4.90
CA ALA A 459 -0.12 -15.01 -5.76
C ALA A 459 1.36 -15.11 -6.18
N MET A 460 2.01 -13.99 -6.46
CA MET A 460 3.45 -13.96 -6.73
C MET A 460 4.28 -14.30 -5.49
N ILE A 461 3.89 -13.84 -4.29
CA ILE A 461 4.54 -14.23 -3.03
C ILE A 461 4.44 -15.74 -2.82
N ASP A 462 3.26 -16.34 -3.05
CA ASP A 462 3.07 -17.79 -2.94
C ASP A 462 3.97 -18.55 -3.91
N ALA A 463 4.00 -18.12 -5.17
CA ALA A 463 4.86 -18.75 -6.17
C ALA A 463 6.35 -18.62 -5.84
N ILE A 464 6.80 -17.50 -5.27
CA ILE A 464 8.17 -17.35 -4.80
C ILE A 464 8.46 -18.32 -3.65
N VAL A 465 7.54 -18.46 -2.69
CA VAL A 465 7.69 -19.40 -1.57
C VAL A 465 7.80 -20.84 -2.08
N GLU A 466 6.95 -21.24 -3.04
CA GLU A 466 7.00 -22.55 -3.67
C GLU A 466 8.33 -22.78 -4.42
N ILE A 467 8.79 -21.80 -5.20
CA ILE A 467 10.08 -21.88 -5.88
C ILE A 467 11.24 -22.01 -4.89
N ILE A 468 11.22 -21.25 -3.78
CA ILE A 468 12.29 -21.30 -2.77
C ILE A 468 12.29 -22.65 -2.03
N ALA A 469 11.13 -23.24 -1.79
CA ALA A 469 11.03 -24.55 -1.15
C ALA A 469 11.70 -25.66 -1.99
N ASP A 470 11.63 -25.55 -3.32
CA ASP A 470 12.34 -26.43 -4.25
C ASP A 470 13.80 -25.99 -4.48
N ARG A 471 14.07 -24.67 -4.40
CA ARG A 471 15.31 -24.03 -4.85
C ARG A 471 15.75 -22.94 -3.88
N GLU A 472 16.45 -23.34 -2.82
CA GLU A 472 16.89 -22.44 -1.75
C GLU A 472 17.72 -21.25 -2.28
N SER A 473 18.50 -21.44 -3.34
CA SER A 473 19.32 -20.39 -3.97
C SER A 473 18.57 -19.47 -4.93
N PHE A 474 17.24 -19.58 -5.06
CA PHE A 474 16.46 -18.68 -5.91
C PHE A 474 16.63 -17.23 -5.43
N PRO A 475 17.01 -16.29 -6.32
CA PRO A 475 17.57 -15.03 -5.86
C PRO A 475 16.51 -14.00 -5.46
N MET A 476 15.24 -14.19 -5.85
CA MET A 476 14.13 -13.33 -5.41
C MET A 476 13.54 -13.85 -4.09
N ARG A 477 13.32 -12.95 -3.12
CA ARG A 477 12.78 -13.28 -1.78
C ARG A 477 11.44 -12.58 -1.52
N PRO A 478 10.56 -13.14 -0.68
CA PRO A 478 9.23 -12.58 -0.38
C PRO A 478 9.25 -11.33 0.52
N LYS A 479 10.38 -10.64 0.68
CA LYS A 479 10.56 -9.49 1.58
C LYS A 479 10.06 -8.16 0.99
N GLN A 480 8.88 -8.17 0.40
CA GLN A 480 8.32 -6.98 -0.25
C GLN A 480 7.05 -6.56 0.46
N SER A 481 6.67 -5.30 0.30
CA SER A 481 5.42 -4.75 0.81
C SER A 481 4.81 -3.95 -0.33
N LEU A 482 3.59 -4.29 -0.74
CA LEU A 482 2.77 -3.29 -1.40
C LEU A 482 2.45 -2.23 -0.35
N GLY A 483 2.83 -0.98 -0.63
CA GLY A 483 2.55 0.16 0.22
C GLY A 483 1.11 0.20 0.75
N HIS A 484 0.98 0.78 1.94
CA HIS A 484 -0.14 0.83 2.88
C HIS A 484 -1.55 0.45 2.37
N VAL A 485 -2.00 -0.73 2.79
CA VAL A 485 -3.42 -1.09 2.97
C VAL A 485 -4.04 -0.36 4.21
N GLY A 486 -3.23 0.35 5.00
CA GLY A 486 -3.60 0.83 6.34
C GLY A 486 -4.61 1.98 6.42
N VAL A 487 -4.91 2.72 5.35
CA VAL A 487 -5.76 3.92 5.46
C VAL A 487 -7.17 3.57 5.92
N ASN A 488 -7.83 2.60 5.26
CA ASN A 488 -9.19 2.17 5.63
C ASN A 488 -9.24 1.58 7.05
N PHE A 489 -8.18 0.86 7.46
CA PHE A 489 -8.06 0.31 8.81
C PHE A 489 -7.95 1.42 9.85
N ASN A 490 -7.08 2.40 9.62
CA ASN A 490 -6.91 3.53 10.52
C ASN A 490 -8.18 4.37 10.62
N THR A 491 -8.90 4.56 9.52
CA THR A 491 -10.20 5.23 9.52
C THR A 491 -11.24 4.42 10.30
N ALA A 492 -11.41 3.12 10.03
CA ALA A 492 -12.34 2.29 10.79
C ALA A 492 -12.03 2.31 12.29
N LEU A 493 -10.75 2.19 12.63
CA LEU A 493 -10.26 2.26 14.01
C LEU A 493 -10.50 3.63 14.63
N SER A 494 -10.41 4.74 13.88
CA SER A 494 -10.73 6.06 14.45
C SER A 494 -12.20 6.18 14.82
N TYR A 495 -13.12 5.62 14.02
CA TYR A 495 -14.55 5.58 14.39
C TYR A 495 -14.83 4.63 15.57
N ALA A 496 -14.10 3.51 15.65
CA ALA A 496 -14.30 2.53 16.70
C ALA A 496 -13.66 2.92 18.04
N ARG A 497 -12.52 3.64 18.01
CA ARG A 497 -11.74 4.04 19.20
C ARG A 497 -12.46 5.04 20.09
N ASP A 498 -13.35 5.86 19.54
CA ASP A 498 -14.03 6.90 20.31
C ASP A 498 -15.03 6.34 21.33
N ASN A 499 -15.37 5.03 21.29
CA ASN A 499 -16.49 4.49 22.08
C ASN A 499 -16.17 3.24 22.95
N ASP A 500 -15.08 2.50 22.68
CA ASP A 500 -14.88 1.18 23.28
C ASP A 500 -13.44 0.92 23.78
N SER A 501 -13.32 0.38 25.01
CA SER A 501 -12.11 -0.34 25.43
C SER A 501 -11.99 -1.67 24.68
N PHE A 502 -10.77 -2.08 24.36
CA PHE A 502 -10.51 -3.37 23.71
C PHE A 502 -11.11 -4.51 24.53
N GLY A 503 -11.88 -5.36 23.85
CA GLY A 503 -12.54 -6.49 24.44
C GLY A 503 -11.59 -7.63 24.80
N GLY A 504 -11.95 -8.40 25.83
CA GLY A 504 -11.38 -9.73 26.07
C GLY A 504 -12.06 -10.77 25.19
N ASP A 505 -11.48 -11.96 25.10
CA ASP A 505 -12.14 -13.12 24.51
C ASP A 505 -12.76 -13.98 25.62
N ALA A 506 -13.99 -14.45 25.41
CA ALA A 506 -14.63 -15.48 26.21
C ALA A 506 -14.70 -16.77 25.38
N GLU A 507 -14.04 -17.85 25.83
CA GLU A 507 -14.06 -19.15 25.15
C GLU A 507 -14.58 -20.24 26.09
N SER A 508 -15.73 -20.84 25.76
CA SER A 508 -16.28 -21.96 26.52
C SER A 508 -17.38 -22.73 25.76
N VAL A 509 -17.76 -23.90 26.27
CA VAL A 509 -18.80 -24.76 25.69
C VAL A 509 -20.18 -24.23 26.06
N ILE A 510 -21.06 -24.05 25.07
CA ILE A 510 -22.41 -23.53 25.25
C ILE A 510 -23.27 -24.58 25.95
N ASP A 511 -23.88 -24.23 27.09
CA ASP A 511 -24.90 -25.05 27.75
C ASP A 511 -26.30 -24.68 27.26
N LYS A 512 -26.60 -23.39 27.17
CA LYS A 512 -27.93 -22.89 26.86
C LYS A 512 -27.87 -21.56 26.11
N LEU A 513 -28.79 -21.40 25.16
CA LEU A 513 -29.11 -20.14 24.52
C LEU A 513 -30.46 -19.66 25.06
N GLN A 514 -30.50 -18.43 25.54
CA GLN A 514 -31.71 -17.82 26.08
C GLN A 514 -32.04 -16.56 25.27
N PRO A 515 -33.07 -16.60 24.40
CA PRO A 515 -33.54 -15.41 23.70
C PRO A 515 -33.96 -14.31 24.68
N THR A 516 -33.56 -13.08 24.42
CA THR A 516 -33.83 -11.89 25.25
C THR A 516 -34.09 -10.68 24.34
N GLY A 517 -35.30 -10.57 23.80
CA GLY A 517 -35.65 -9.51 22.84
C GLY A 517 -34.84 -9.66 21.54
N ASP A 518 -34.14 -8.60 21.14
CA ASP A 518 -33.26 -8.57 19.97
C ASP A 518 -31.88 -9.20 20.22
N ASP A 519 -31.63 -9.68 21.45
CA ASP A 519 -30.39 -10.30 21.89
C ASP A 519 -30.60 -11.79 22.23
N VAL A 520 -29.50 -12.54 22.31
CA VAL A 520 -29.44 -13.91 22.82
C VAL A 520 -28.38 -13.97 23.91
N LYS A 521 -28.79 -14.39 25.11
CA LYS A 521 -27.89 -14.66 26.23
C LYS A 521 -27.36 -16.09 26.15
N ILE A 522 -26.05 -16.21 26.03
CA ILE A 522 -25.31 -17.46 25.97
C ILE A 522 -24.85 -17.83 27.37
N ILE A 523 -25.24 -19.01 27.83
CA ILE A 523 -24.84 -19.57 29.12
C ILE A 523 -23.90 -20.74 28.85
N PHE A 524 -22.75 -20.74 29.51
CA PHE A 524 -21.71 -21.76 29.32
C PHE A 524 -21.81 -22.92 30.32
N ILE A 525 -21.25 -24.07 29.96
CA ILE A 525 -21.19 -25.26 30.81
C ILE A 525 -20.31 -24.98 32.04
N LYS A 526 -20.78 -25.46 33.19
CA LYS A 526 -19.98 -25.54 34.42
C LYS A 526 -18.93 -26.64 34.28
N THR A 527 -17.66 -26.26 34.34
CA THR A 527 -16.54 -27.20 34.29
C THR A 527 -15.99 -27.41 35.68
N LYS A 528 -15.93 -28.67 36.11
CA LYS A 528 -15.27 -29.05 37.36
C LYS A 528 -13.81 -29.36 37.07
N MET A 529 -12.89 -28.75 37.82
CA MET A 529 -11.47 -29.06 37.74
C MET A 529 -10.86 -29.15 39.14
N MET A 530 -9.83 -29.98 39.26
CA MET A 530 -9.03 -30.04 40.48
C MET A 530 -7.96 -28.96 40.40
N VAL A 531 -7.99 -28.01 41.32
CA VAL A 531 -6.91 -27.02 41.50
C VAL A 531 -6.13 -27.37 42.75
N ASP A 532 -4.84 -27.05 42.74
CA ASP A 532 -4.04 -27.19 43.95
C ASP A 532 -4.56 -26.20 45.00
N GLU A 533 -4.78 -26.72 46.19
CA GLU A 533 -5.03 -25.90 47.35
C GLU A 533 -3.67 -25.42 47.85
N LEU A 534 -3.43 -24.11 47.81
CA LEU A 534 -2.17 -23.51 48.20
C LEU A 534 -2.25 -23.01 49.66
N SER A 535 -1.28 -23.40 50.47
CA SER A 535 -1.00 -22.73 51.74
C SER A 535 0.09 -21.69 51.50
N CYS A 536 -0.30 -20.43 51.56
CA CYS A 536 0.59 -19.29 51.32
C CYS A 536 1.00 -18.66 52.65
N LYS A 537 2.31 -18.52 52.88
CA LYS A 537 2.86 -17.71 53.97
C LYS A 537 3.48 -16.44 53.40
N GLN A 538 3.08 -15.30 53.92
CA GLN A 538 3.65 -14.01 53.52
C GLN A 538 5.15 -13.98 53.86
N THR A 539 5.99 -13.59 52.91
CA THR A 539 7.47 -13.62 53.07
C THR A 539 8.04 -12.31 53.62
N ASN A 540 7.17 -11.34 53.95
CA ASN A 540 7.52 -9.94 54.27
C ASN A 540 8.35 -9.22 53.21
N LYS A 541 8.50 -9.78 52.00
CA LYS A 541 9.11 -9.10 50.85
C LYS A 541 8.04 -8.37 50.06
N ILE A 542 8.29 -7.12 49.71
CA ILE A 542 7.36 -6.35 48.86
C ILE A 542 7.42 -6.93 47.45
N SER A 543 6.26 -7.30 46.89
CA SER A 543 6.10 -7.71 45.49
C SER A 543 5.95 -6.47 44.61
N ARG A 544 4.98 -5.61 44.96
CA ARG A 544 4.73 -4.31 44.32
C ARG A 544 3.88 -3.42 45.22
N ILE A 545 3.79 -2.14 44.89
CA ILE A 545 2.75 -1.24 45.39
C ILE A 545 1.73 -1.12 44.26
N ASN A 546 0.46 -1.46 44.51
CA ASN A 546 -0.56 -1.40 43.46
C ASN A 546 -1.04 0.04 43.21
N ASP A 547 -1.89 0.19 42.21
CA ASP A 547 -2.36 1.50 41.71
C ASP A 547 -3.15 2.30 42.78
N SER A 548 -3.59 1.66 43.86
CA SER A 548 -4.24 2.28 45.01
C SER A 548 -3.26 2.66 46.14
N GLY A 549 -1.95 2.48 45.94
CA GLY A 549 -0.93 2.73 46.95
C GLY A 549 -0.78 1.63 48.01
N ILE A 550 -1.45 0.48 47.85
CA ILE A 550 -1.37 -0.63 48.81
C ILE A 550 -0.15 -1.48 48.49
N VAL A 551 0.68 -1.73 49.52
CA VAL A 551 1.86 -2.61 49.43
C VAL A 551 1.39 -4.07 49.38
N GLU A 552 1.61 -4.74 48.26
CA GLU A 552 1.37 -6.16 48.07
C GLU A 552 2.67 -6.93 48.36
N TYR A 553 2.64 -7.89 49.29
CA TYR A 553 3.82 -8.68 49.66
C TYR A 553 3.86 -10.01 48.90
N GLN A 554 5.06 -10.49 48.59
CA GLN A 554 5.31 -11.82 48.06
C GLN A 554 4.86 -12.88 49.07
N SER A 555 4.19 -13.92 48.58
CA SER A 555 3.79 -15.08 49.35
C SER A 555 4.57 -16.32 48.90
N ASP A 556 5.09 -17.10 49.86
CA ASP A 556 5.61 -18.45 49.63
C ASP A 556 4.44 -19.42 49.71
N CYS A 557 3.94 -19.84 48.55
CA CYS A 557 2.79 -20.72 48.41
C CYS A 557 3.25 -22.15 48.13
N ARG A 558 2.78 -23.10 48.95
CA ARG A 558 3.02 -24.54 48.74
C ARG A 558 1.69 -25.28 48.54
N PRO A 559 1.60 -26.22 47.58
CA PRO A 559 0.42 -27.05 47.43
C PRO A 559 0.27 -27.95 48.66
N VAL A 560 -0.87 -27.86 49.35
CA VAL A 560 -1.22 -28.66 50.53
C VAL A 560 -2.32 -29.68 50.26
N GLY A 561 -2.92 -29.64 49.07
CA GLY A 561 -3.96 -30.57 48.66
C GLY A 561 -4.45 -30.24 47.26
N LYS A 562 -5.52 -30.92 46.83
CA LYS A 562 -6.29 -30.57 45.65
C LYS A 562 -7.74 -30.41 46.04
N LYS A 563 -8.38 -29.35 45.56
CA LYS A 563 -9.82 -29.14 45.74
C LYS A 563 -10.52 -29.07 44.39
N GLU A 564 -11.72 -29.64 44.34
CA GLU A 564 -12.58 -29.48 43.17
C GLU A 564 -13.15 -28.06 43.19
N VAL A 565 -12.88 -27.30 42.13
CA VAL A 565 -13.52 -26.01 41.86
C VAL A 565 -14.40 -26.14 40.64
N THR A 566 -15.58 -25.56 40.72
CA THR A 566 -16.46 -25.42 39.55
C THR A 566 -16.23 -24.05 38.96
N LEU A 567 -15.71 -24.01 37.74
CA LEU A 567 -15.56 -22.79 36.94
C LEU A 567 -16.69 -22.73 35.93
N GLN A 568 -17.23 -21.53 35.72
CA GLN A 568 -18.20 -21.27 34.67
C GLN A 568 -17.84 -19.92 34.06
N GLU A 569 -17.67 -19.89 32.74
CA GLU A 569 -17.51 -18.63 32.03
C GLU A 569 -18.80 -17.81 32.21
N GLU A 570 -18.66 -16.51 32.45
CA GLU A 570 -19.82 -15.66 32.66
C GLU A 570 -20.64 -15.55 31.36
N PRO A 571 -21.97 -15.42 31.45
CA PRO A 571 -22.81 -15.33 30.27
C PRO A 571 -22.40 -14.20 29.33
N VAL A 572 -22.52 -14.44 28.03
CA VAL A 572 -22.27 -13.45 26.98
C VAL A 572 -23.59 -13.10 26.31
N ILE A 573 -23.80 -11.82 26.01
CA ILE A 573 -24.99 -11.34 25.30
C ILE A 573 -24.57 -11.00 23.87
N ILE A 574 -25.20 -11.62 22.88
CA ILE A 574 -24.95 -11.32 21.47
C ILE A 574 -26.24 -10.89 20.77
N PRO A 575 -26.19 -10.11 19.67
CA PRO A 575 -27.38 -9.83 18.88
C PRO A 575 -27.97 -11.12 18.28
N ALA A 576 -29.30 -11.20 18.20
CA ALA A 576 -30.00 -12.39 17.70
C ALA A 576 -29.59 -12.75 16.26
N TRP A 577 -29.30 -11.75 15.42
CA TRP A 577 -28.84 -11.99 14.05
C TRP A 577 -27.49 -12.73 13.98
N ALA A 578 -26.66 -12.65 15.03
CA ALA A 578 -25.35 -13.28 15.10
C ALA A 578 -25.41 -14.71 15.67
N ALA A 579 -26.57 -15.15 16.17
CA ALA A 579 -26.72 -16.40 16.91
C ALA A 579 -26.99 -17.64 16.03
N GLY A 580 -27.04 -17.49 14.70
CA GLY A 580 -27.30 -18.61 13.77
C GLY A 580 -26.30 -19.76 13.93
N GLY A 581 -26.78 -21.01 13.86
CA GLY A 581 -25.95 -22.22 14.03
C GLY A 581 -25.45 -22.52 15.46
N LEU A 582 -25.59 -21.59 16.41
CA LEU A 582 -25.23 -21.84 17.80
C LEU A 582 -26.22 -22.84 18.42
N LYS A 583 -25.70 -23.79 19.18
CA LYS A 583 -26.49 -24.76 19.96
C LYS A 583 -25.70 -25.26 21.17
N LYS A 584 -26.41 -25.93 22.09
CA LYS A 584 -25.79 -26.62 23.22
C LYS A 584 -24.72 -27.61 22.72
N GLY A 585 -23.57 -27.62 23.37
CA GLY A 585 -22.44 -28.50 23.08
C GLY A 585 -21.40 -27.88 22.14
N ASN A 586 -21.73 -26.81 21.42
CA ASN A 586 -20.76 -26.07 20.62
C ASN A 586 -19.70 -25.41 21.51
N LEU A 587 -18.45 -25.34 21.05
CA LEU A 587 -17.40 -24.53 21.66
C LEU A 587 -17.38 -23.15 20.99
N GLY A 588 -17.71 -22.08 21.72
CA GLY A 588 -17.72 -20.72 21.18
C GLY A 588 -16.60 -19.86 21.74
N SER A 589 -15.96 -19.09 20.86
CA SER A 589 -15.08 -17.96 21.18
C SER A 589 -15.80 -16.66 20.83
N PHE A 590 -15.94 -15.76 21.79
CA PHE A 590 -16.67 -14.51 21.67
C PHE A 590 -15.79 -13.33 21.98
N PHE A 591 -15.83 -12.31 21.12
CA PHE A 591 -15.17 -11.03 21.36
C PHE A 591 -16.13 -10.13 22.13
N ILE A 592 -15.80 -9.77 23.37
CA ILE A 592 -16.72 -9.15 24.33
C ILE A 592 -16.25 -7.78 24.81
N LYS A 593 -17.19 -6.85 25.04
CA LYS A 593 -16.91 -5.53 25.62
C LYS A 593 -17.43 -5.42 27.05
N GLY A 594 -16.57 -4.93 27.93
CA GLY A 594 -16.96 -4.33 29.21
C GLY A 594 -17.66 -5.27 30.19
N PRO A 595 -18.18 -4.72 31.31
CA PRO A 595 -18.83 -5.50 32.35
C PRO A 595 -20.19 -6.10 31.93
N ASP A 596 -20.86 -5.50 30.95
CA ASP A 596 -22.15 -5.99 30.43
C ASP A 596 -22.00 -7.24 29.55
N ARG A 597 -20.75 -7.61 29.20
CA ARG A 597 -20.40 -8.79 28.40
C ARG A 597 -21.21 -8.92 27.11
N ARG A 598 -21.53 -7.77 26.49
CA ARG A 598 -22.07 -7.72 25.13
C ARG A 598 -20.93 -8.05 24.16
N GLY A 599 -21.19 -8.91 23.19
CA GLY A 599 -20.16 -9.45 22.32
C GLY A 599 -20.66 -9.91 20.96
N PHE A 600 -19.71 -10.42 20.18
CA PHE A 600 -19.96 -11.08 18.90
C PHE A 600 -19.23 -12.42 18.86
N PRO A 601 -19.82 -13.46 18.23
CA PRO A 601 -19.09 -14.69 17.98
C PRO A 601 -17.89 -14.40 17.08
N ALA A 602 -16.68 -14.64 17.58
CA ALA A 602 -15.49 -14.64 16.74
C ALA A 602 -15.44 -15.93 15.93
N THR A 603 -15.63 -17.07 16.59
CA THR A 603 -15.68 -18.40 15.96
C THR A 603 -16.43 -19.36 16.86
N VAL A 604 -17.30 -20.19 16.31
CA VAL A 604 -17.99 -21.24 17.04
C VAL A 604 -17.80 -22.57 16.34
N TRP A 605 -17.31 -23.55 17.08
CA TRP A 605 -17.07 -24.90 16.64
C TRP A 605 -18.23 -25.81 17.04
N ALA A 606 -18.50 -26.84 16.24
CA ALA A 606 -19.54 -27.84 16.52
C ALA A 606 -19.32 -28.56 17.87
N ASP A 607 -18.07 -28.66 18.30
CA ASP A 607 -17.65 -29.30 19.54
C ASP A 607 -16.28 -28.76 20.01
N LYS A 608 -15.82 -29.27 21.16
CA LYS A 608 -14.53 -28.91 21.77
C LYS A 608 -13.30 -29.41 20.99
N ASP A 609 -13.47 -30.35 20.05
CA ASP A 609 -12.37 -30.93 19.29
C ASP A 609 -11.94 -30.00 18.14
N LYS A 610 -12.67 -28.89 17.91
CA LYS A 610 -12.38 -27.87 16.89
C LYS A 610 -12.22 -28.49 15.49
N LYS A 611 -13.13 -29.42 15.13
CA LYS A 611 -13.11 -30.10 13.82
C LYS A 611 -13.96 -29.45 12.73
N SER A 612 -14.98 -28.70 13.12
CA SER A 612 -15.90 -28.03 12.19
C SER A 612 -16.38 -26.73 12.80
N ILE A 613 -16.34 -25.65 12.01
CA ILE A 613 -16.85 -24.34 12.39
C ILE A 613 -18.29 -24.23 11.92
N VAL A 614 -19.20 -23.92 12.84
CA VAL A 614 -20.65 -23.79 12.58
C VAL A 614 -21.12 -22.33 12.61
N ASN A 615 -20.31 -21.42 13.15
CA ASN A 615 -20.54 -19.98 13.02
C ASN A 615 -19.21 -19.24 13.01
N TYR A 616 -19.10 -18.24 12.12
CA TYR A 616 -17.94 -17.36 12.06
C TYR A 616 -18.40 -15.92 11.88
N LEU A 617 -17.93 -15.02 12.75
CA LEU A 617 -18.32 -13.61 12.75
C LEU A 617 -19.84 -13.37 12.80
N GLY A 618 -20.57 -14.23 13.52
CA GLY A 618 -22.03 -14.17 13.60
C GLY A 618 -22.77 -14.72 12.38
N VAL A 619 -22.08 -15.30 11.40
CA VAL A 619 -22.68 -15.96 10.24
C VAL A 619 -22.70 -17.46 10.46
N GLU A 620 -23.87 -18.08 10.33
CA GLU A 620 -24.03 -19.53 10.34
C GLU A 620 -23.34 -20.17 9.14
N LEU A 621 -22.56 -21.21 9.41
CA LEU A 621 -21.84 -22.02 8.43
C LEU A 621 -22.50 -23.41 8.41
N LYS A 622 -22.85 -23.90 7.21
CA LYS A 622 -23.67 -25.11 7.01
C LYS A 622 -23.01 -26.41 7.48
#